data_AF-A0A0F9RQ91-F1
#
_entry.id   AF-A0A0F9RQ91-F1
#
_cell.length_a   1.000
_cell.length_b   1.000
_cell.length_c   1.000
_cell.angle_alpha   90.00
_cell.angle_beta   90.00
_cell.angle_gamma   90.00
#
_symmetry.space_group_name_H-M   'P 1'
#
loop_
_entity.id
_entity.type
_entity.pdbx_description
1 polymer ?
#
loop_
_entity_poly.entity_id
_entity_poly.type
_entity_poly.pdbx_seq_one_letter_code
_entity_poly.pdbx_strand_id
1 'polypeptide(L)' 'MSDYFNDTHEQVRLSARKFITTHVRPYIDDWEEAGEFPRDIFRKAGEAGLLAAGFPEALGGMGEGDV' A
#
# COMPACT_ATOMS: atom_id res chain seq x y z
N MET A 1 20.80 3.07 -5.39
CA MET A 1 19.60 2.88 -6.22
C MET A 1 19.96 1.92 -7.34
N SER A 2 19.08 0.97 -7.65
CA SER A 2 19.17 0.24 -8.92
C SER A 2 18.79 1.19 -10.06
N ASP A 3 19.31 0.98 -11.28
CA ASP A 3 18.94 1.77 -12.47
C ASP A 3 17.43 1.69 -12.80
N TYR A 4 16.70 0.77 -12.17
CA TYR A 4 15.26 0.56 -12.34
C TYR A 4 14.38 1.22 -11.28
N PHE A 5 14.95 1.75 -10.19
CA PHE A 5 14.19 2.35 -9.10
C PHE A 5 14.63 3.78 -8.83
N ASN A 6 13.65 4.67 -8.72
CA ASN A 6 13.83 6.08 -8.44
C ASN A 6 13.19 6.47 -7.09
N ASP A 7 13.20 7.76 -6.78
CA ASP A 7 12.69 8.28 -5.52
C ASP A 7 11.18 8.01 -5.34
N THR A 8 10.39 8.04 -6.41
CA THR A 8 8.95 7.73 -6.37
C THR A 8 8.71 6.29 -5.95
N HIS A 9 9.44 5.33 -6.55
CA HIS A 9 9.39 3.93 -6.16
C HIS A 9 9.79 3.73 -4.69
N GLU A 10 10.81 4.48 -4.22
CA GLU A 10 11.23 4.43 -2.82
C GLU A 10 10.12 4.94 -1.88
N GLN A 11 9.43 6.03 -2.23
CA GLN A 11 8.31 6.54 -1.43
C GLN A 11 7.16 5.53 -1.34
N VAL A 12 6.81 4.88 -2.45
CA VAL A 12 5.78 3.84 -2.49
C VAL A 12 6.18 2.66 -1.60
N ARG A 13 7.44 2.23 -1.69
CA ARG A 13 7.99 1.15 -0.87
C ARG A 13 7.96 1.47 0.62
N LEU A 14 8.29 2.71 1.00
CA LEU A 14 8.24 3.17 2.39
C LEU A 14 6.79 3.25 2.90
N SER A 15 5.86 3.76 2.09
CA SER A 15 4.44 3.81 2.43
C SER A 15 3.86 2.41 2.65
N ALA A 16 4.12 1.48 1.72
CA ALA A 16 3.69 0.08 1.83
C ALA A 16 4.27 -0.59 3.08
N ARG A 17 5.58 -0.42 3.34
CA ARG A 17 6.23 -0.97 4.54
C ARG A 17 5.60 -0.45 5.83
N LYS A 18 5.30 0.85 5.89
CA LYS A 18 4.65 1.47 7.04
C LYS A 18 3.25 0.89 7.24
N PHE A 19 2.46 0.81 6.18
CA PHE A 19 1.11 0.25 6.25
C PHE A 19 1.11 -1.19 6.75
N ILE A 20 1.93 -2.07 6.18
CA ILE A 20 2.03 -3.46 6.62
C ILE A 20 2.46 -3.54 8.08
N THR A 21 3.47 -2.77 8.47
CA THR A 21 4.01 -2.75 9.85
C THR A 21 2.95 -2.32 10.87
N THR A 22 2.12 -1.34 10.53
CA THR A 22 1.15 -0.74 11.46
C THR A 22 -0.20 -1.44 11.45
N HIS A 23 -0.68 -1.88 10.28
CA HIS A 23 -2.06 -2.31 10.11
C HIS A 23 -2.23 -3.80 9.80
N VAL A 24 -1.17 -4.52 9.44
CA VAL A 24 -1.27 -5.95 9.04
C VAL A 24 -0.47 -6.83 10.00
N ARG A 25 0.82 -6.55 10.17
CA ARG A 25 1.74 -7.40 10.95
C ARG A 25 1.25 -7.73 12.37
N PRO A 26 0.60 -6.82 13.13
CA PRO A 26 0.13 -7.15 14.47
C PRO A 26 -1.05 -8.14 14.52
N TYR A 27 -1.71 -8.41 13.40
CA TYR A 27 -3.01 -9.09 13.36
C TYR A 27 -3.08 -10.27 12.37
N ILE A 28 -2.05 -10.46 11.54
CA ILE A 28 -2.10 -11.42 10.42
C ILE A 28 -2.27 -12.87 10.90
N ASP A 29 -1.65 -13.26 12.02
CA ASP A 29 -1.75 -14.61 12.56
C ASP A 29 -3.21 -14.94 12.97
N ASP A 30 -3.90 -14.00 13.62
CA ASP A 30 -5.32 -14.16 14.02
C ASP A 30 -6.22 -14.28 12.79
N TRP A 31 -5.94 -13.53 11.73
CA TRP A 31 -6.69 -13.55 10.47
C TRP A 31 -6.49 -14.87 9.72
N GLU A 32 -5.26 -15.38 9.71
CA GLU A 32 -4.95 -16.69 9.14
C GLU A 32 -5.66 -17.81 9.90
N GLU A 33 -5.64 -17.80 11.23
CA GLU A 33 -6.35 -18.78 12.06
C GLU A 33 -7.87 -18.73 11.84
N ALA A 34 -8.44 -17.51 11.74
CA ALA A 34 -9.86 -17.32 11.46
C ALA A 34 -10.26 -17.65 10.01
N GLY A 35 -9.30 -17.71 9.08
CA GLY A 35 -9.56 -17.87 7.65
C GLY A 35 -10.29 -16.68 7.03
N GLU A 36 -10.22 -15.50 7.65
CA GLU A 36 -10.91 -14.28 7.21
C GLU A 36 -9.96 -13.08 7.21
N PHE A 37 -10.14 -12.18 6.25
CA PHE A 37 -9.42 -10.92 6.15
C PHE A 37 -10.36 -9.73 6.40
N PRO A 38 -10.09 -8.84 7.38
CA PRO A 38 -11.00 -7.76 7.71
C PRO A 38 -11.24 -6.80 6.55
N ARG A 39 -12.50 -6.54 6.19
CA ARG A 39 -12.83 -5.67 5.05
C ARG A 39 -12.36 -4.23 5.20
N ASP A 40 -12.22 -3.73 6.43
CA ASP A 40 -11.81 -2.35 6.69
C ASP A 40 -10.35 -2.07 6.31
N ILE A 41 -9.52 -3.10 6.18
CA ILE A 41 -8.13 -2.95 5.76
C ILE A 41 -8.00 -2.41 4.34
N PHE A 42 -8.95 -2.74 3.44
CA PHE A 42 -8.97 -2.21 2.08
C PHE A 42 -9.28 -0.71 2.08
N ARG A 43 -10.20 -0.27 2.94
CA ARG A 43 -10.47 1.16 3.12
C ARG A 43 -9.23 1.89 3.64
N LYS A 44 -8.56 1.34 4.67
CA LYS A 44 -7.31 1.90 5.20
C LYS A 44 -6.20 1.95 4.14
N ALA A 45 -6.08 0.93 3.31
CA ALA A 45 -5.09 0.89 2.23
C ALA A 45 -5.39 1.94 1.15
N GLY A 46 -6.67 2.15 0.81
CA GLY A 46 -7.10 3.22 -0.10
C GLY A 46 -6.81 4.61 0.46
N GLU A 47 -7.13 4.86 1.73
CA GLU A 47 -6.80 6.12 2.44
C GLU A 47 -5.29 6.38 2.50
N ALA A 48 -4.47 5.32 2.54
CA ALA A 48 -3.01 5.40 2.48
C ALA A 48 -2.45 5.57 1.05
N GLY A 49 -3.32 5.63 0.03
CA GLY A 49 -2.93 5.77 -1.39
C GLY A 49 -2.40 4.50 -2.05
N LEU A 50 -2.31 3.39 -1.32
CA LEU A 50 -1.68 2.14 -1.80
C LEU A 50 -2.49 1.46 -2.91
N LEU A 51 -3.80 1.69 -2.97
CA LEU A 51 -4.68 1.08 -3.97
C LEU A 51 -4.80 1.91 -5.26
N ALA A 52 -4.25 3.14 -5.27
CA ALA A 52 -4.36 4.08 -6.38
C ALA A 52 -2.98 4.49 -6.96
N ALA A 53 -1.93 3.77 -6.55
CA ALA A 53 -0.58 3.90 -7.09
C ALA A 53 -0.55 3.69 -8.61
N GLY A 54 0.13 4.58 -9.34
CA GLY A 54 0.28 4.52 -10.80
C GLY A 54 -0.89 5.12 -11.60
N PHE A 55 -1.99 5.49 -10.95
CA PHE A 55 -3.14 6.13 -11.60
C PHE A 55 -3.02 7.67 -11.64
N PRO A 56 -3.68 8.34 -12.60
CA PRO A 56 -3.76 9.80 -12.67
C PRO A 56 -4.41 10.42 -11.42
N GLU A 57 -3.89 11.55 -10.95
CA GLU A 57 -4.46 12.28 -9.80
C GLU A 57 -5.92 12.70 -10.05
N ALA A 58 -6.29 13.00 -11.29
CA ALA A 58 -7.67 13.33 -11.69
C ALA A 58 -8.67 12.19 -11.41
N LEU A 59 -8.18 10.95 -11.26
CA LEU A 59 -8.98 9.77 -10.90
C LEU A 59 -8.79 9.36 -9.43
N GLY A 60 -8.09 10.17 -8.63
CA GLY A 60 -7.74 9.87 -7.25
C GLY A 60 -6.46 9.02 -7.10
N GLY A 61 -5.64 8.94 -8.16
CA GLY A 61 -4.37 8.22 -8.16
C GLY A 61 -3.18 9.00 -7.64
N MET A 62 -2.02 8.34 -7.59
CA MET A 62 -0.74 8.97 -7.25
C MET A 62 0.40 8.40 -8.10
N GLY A 63 1.32 9.27 -8.54
CA GLY A 63 2.51 8.87 -9.28
C GLY A 63 2.19 8.25 -10.66
N GLU A 64 1.45 8.98 -11.49
CA GLU A 64 1.04 8.55 -12.82
C GLU A 64 2.23 8.10 -13.69
N GLY A 65 2.13 6.90 -14.26
CA GLY A 65 3.04 6.40 -15.30
C GLY A 65 4.41 5.89 -14.83
N ASP A 66 4.82 6.10 -13.58
CA ASP A 66 6.12 5.65 -13.05
C ASP A 66 6.10 5.42 -11.52
N VAL A 67 5.22 4.47 -11.12
CA VAL A 67 5.12 3.82 -9.80
C VAL A 67 4.92 2.32 -9.98
#